data_AF-U1YD48-F1
#
_entry.id   AF-U1YD48-F1
#
_cell.length_a   1.000
_cell.length_b   1.000
_cell.length_c   1.000
_cell.angle_alpha   90.00
_cell.angle_beta   90.00
_cell.angle_gamma   90.00
#
_symmetry.space_group_name_H-M   'P 1'
#
loop_
_entity.id
_entity.type
_entity.pdbx_description
1 polymer ?
#
loop_
_entity_poly.entity_id
_entity_poly.type
_entity_poly.pdbx_seq_one_letter_code
_entity_poly.pdbx_strand_id
1 'polypeptide(L)'
;MDIILYFLLPIILISLNLAIYIPFLKVDEEDIGRNLKHLNKYQWFQNYLNDEKYRELIIHNKDVRRVIGKFNSDKLEKDSYNMK
;
A
#
# COMPACT_ATOMS: atom_id res chain seq x y z
N MET A 1 20.86 14.30 38.10
CA MET A 1 19.65 13.71 37.48
C MET A 1 19.25 14.68 36.39
N ASP A 2 19.86 14.47 35.22
CA ASP A 2 20.10 15.56 34.28
C ASP A 2 18.83 15.90 33.52
N ILE A 3 18.48 17.18 33.48
CA ILE A 3 17.29 17.73 32.80
C ILE A 3 17.19 17.23 31.35
N ILE A 4 18.35 17.02 30.71
CA ILE A 4 18.46 16.44 29.35
C ILE A 4 17.82 15.04 29.27
N LEU A 5 18.02 14.18 30.27
CA LEU A 5 17.46 12.82 30.29
C LEU A 5 15.92 12.85 30.35
N TYR A 6 15.35 13.83 31.05
CA TYR A 6 13.90 14.01 31.18
C TYR A 6 13.24 14.39 29.85
N PHE A 7 13.93 15.16 29.00
CA PHE A 7 13.45 15.52 27.67
C PHE A 7 13.71 14.45 26.61
N LEU A 8 14.78 13.65 26.74
CA LEU A 8 15.11 12.60 25.78
C LEU A 8 14.20 11.36 25.88
N LEU A 9 13.83 10.95 27.10
CA LEU A 9 12.95 9.80 27.35
C LEU A 9 11.62 9.81 26.56
N PRO A 10 10.82 10.89 26.56
CA PRO A 10 9.56 10.95 25.80
C PRO A 10 9.80 10.96 24.28
N ILE A 11 10.86 11.62 23.80
CA ILE A 11 11.21 11.65 22.37
C ILE A 11 11.55 10.24 21.87
N ILE A 12 12.33 9.49 22.65
CA ILE A 12 12.67 8.10 22.35
C ILE A 12 11.40 7.23 22.33
N LEU A 13 10.51 7.37 23.31
CA LEU A 13 9.26 6.61 23.39
C LEU A 13 8.32 6.87 22.18
N ILE A 14 8.20 8.13 21.77
CA ILE A 14 7.42 8.52 20.58
C ILE A 14 8.05 7.94 19.31
N SER A 15 9.38 8.03 19.19
CA SER A 15 10.10 7.53 18.02
C SER A 15 10.01 6.02 17.88
N LEU A 16 10.13 5.28 18.98
CA LEU A 16 9.95 3.82 19.02
C LEU A 16 8.51 3.42 18.65
N ASN A 17 7.51 4.13 19.18
CA ASN A 17 6.12 3.91 18.79
C ASN A 17 5.92 4.11 17.29
N LEU A 18 6.44 5.22 16.74
CA LEU A 18 6.30 5.53 15.31
C LEU A 18 7.02 4.51 14.42
N ALA A 19 8.20 4.04 14.85
CA ALA A 19 9.00 3.06 14.12
C ALA A 19 8.27 1.71 13.95
N ILE A 20 7.43 1.31 14.90
CA ILE A 20 6.61 0.07 14.81
C ILE A 20 5.56 0.17 13.69
N TYR A 21 5.12 1.37 13.32
CA TYR A 21 4.15 1.58 12.23
C TYR A 21 4.80 1.72 10.84
N ILE A 22 6.11 1.95 10.74
CA ILE A 22 6.83 2.11 9.46
C ILE A 22 6.71 0.88 8.54
N PRO A 23 6.83 -0.38 9.01
CA PRO A 23 6.67 -1.56 8.16
C PRO A 23 5.29 -1.61 7.50
N PHE A 24 4.23 -1.23 8.22
CA PHE A 24 2.86 -1.21 7.69
C PHE A 24 2.61 -0.10 6.65
N LEU A 25 3.49 0.90 6.59
CA LEU A 25 3.44 1.94 5.55
C LEU A 25 4.21 1.53 4.30
N LYS A 26 5.11 0.56 4.42
CA LYS A 26 6.01 0.13 3.36
C LYS A 26 5.35 -1.02 2.58
N VAL A 27 4.63 -0.63 1.54
CA VAL A 27 4.25 -1.56 0.48
C VAL A 27 5.50 -2.14 -0.15
N ASP A 28 5.59 -3.47 -0.19
CA ASP A 28 6.63 -4.18 -0.93
C ASP A 28 6.11 -4.77 -2.25
N GLU A 29 7.00 -5.41 -2.99
CA GLU A 29 6.69 -6.02 -4.28
C GLU A 29 5.80 -7.27 -4.15
N GLU A 30 5.77 -7.92 -2.99
CA GLU A 30 4.91 -9.06 -2.73
C GLU A 30 3.46 -8.62 -2.57
N ASP A 31 3.22 -7.53 -1.84
CA ASP A 31 1.90 -6.88 -1.73
C ASP A 31 1.38 -6.44 -3.11
N ILE A 32 2.23 -5.81 -3.91
CA ILE A 32 1.90 -5.38 -5.28
C ILE A 32 1.56 -6.61 -6.14
N GLY A 33 2.41 -7.63 -6.14
CA GLY A 33 2.22 -8.85 -6.93
C GLY A 33 0.94 -9.60 -6.56
N ARG A 34 0.65 -9.75 -5.25
CA ARG A 34 -0.59 -10.34 -4.76
C ARG A 34 -1.80 -9.56 -5.29
N ASN A 35 -1.81 -8.24 -5.12
CA ASN A 35 -2.94 -7.42 -5.53
C ASN A 35 -3.12 -7.40 -7.06
N LEU A 36 -2.04 -7.35 -7.83
CA LEU A 36 -2.08 -7.50 -9.29
C LEU A 36 -2.71 -8.84 -9.70
N LYS A 37 -2.38 -9.95 -9.02
CA LYS A 37 -2.98 -11.26 -9.27
C LYS A 37 -4.48 -11.27 -9.00
N HIS A 38 -4.95 -10.56 -7.97
CA HIS A 38 -6.39 -10.39 -7.72
C HIS A 38 -7.06 -9.52 -8.78
N LEU A 39 -6.47 -8.36 -9.11
CA LEU A 39 -7.01 -7.42 -10.09
C LEU A 39 -7.07 -8.03 -11.51
N ASN A 40 -6.09 -8.85 -11.89
CA ASN A 40 -6.04 -9.49 -13.21
C ASN A 40 -7.18 -10.47 -13.49
N LYS A 41 -7.98 -10.84 -12.47
CA LYS A 41 -9.20 -11.64 -12.66
C LYS A 41 -10.35 -10.85 -13.31
N TYR A 42 -10.29 -9.52 -13.28
CA TYR A 42 -11.39 -8.66 -13.71
C TYR A 42 -11.14 -8.10 -15.12
N GLN A 43 -12.15 -8.21 -16.00
CA GLN A 43 -12.06 -7.74 -17.38
C GLN A 43 -11.71 -6.25 -17.49
N TRP A 44 -12.26 -5.42 -16.60
CA TRP A 44 -11.98 -3.98 -16.61
C TRP A 44 -10.50 -3.69 -16.36
N PHE A 45 -9.81 -4.50 -15.54
CA PHE A 45 -8.39 -4.33 -15.26
C PHE A 45 -7.53 -4.86 -16.41
N GLN A 46 -7.92 -5.99 -17.00
CA GLN A 46 -7.26 -6.51 -18.20
C GLN A 46 -7.31 -5.51 -19.36
N ASN A 47 -8.42 -4.78 -19.51
CA ASN A 47 -8.53 -3.71 -20.51
C ASN A 47 -7.48 -2.61 -20.29
N TYR A 48 -7.17 -2.25 -19.04
CA TYR A 48 -6.08 -1.32 -18.73
C TYR A 48 -4.69 -1.91 -19.00
N LEU A 49 -4.48 -3.21 -18.82
CA LEU A 49 -3.21 -3.86 -19.16
C LEU A 49 -2.98 -3.98 -20.68
N ASN A 50 -4.05 -4.04 -21.47
CA ASN A 50 -3.97 -4.13 -22.92
C ASN A 50 -3.70 -2.78 -23.58
N ASP A 51 -4.01 -1.68 -22.91
CA ASP A 51 -3.65 -0.33 -23.33
C ASP A 51 -2.20 -0.02 -22.91
N GLU A 52 -1.36 0.33 -23.88
CA GLU A 52 0.07 0.56 -23.66
C GLU A 52 0.34 1.67 -22.64
N LYS A 53 -0.41 2.77 -22.69
CA LYS A 53 -0.21 3.91 -21.79
C LYS A 53 -0.53 3.52 -20.35
N TYR A 54 -1.62 2.79 -20.13
CA TYR A 54 -1.99 2.36 -18.79
C TYR A 54 -1.10 1.23 -18.28
N ARG A 55 -0.67 0.31 -19.16
CA ARG A 55 0.29 -0.74 -18.82
C ARG A 55 1.61 -0.15 -18.31
N GLU A 56 2.16 0.85 -19.00
CA GLU A 56 3.39 1.52 -18.58
C GLU A 56 3.25 2.14 -17.19
N LEU A 57 2.10 2.74 -16.89
CA LEU A 57 1.81 3.27 -15.56
C LEU A 57 1.72 2.14 -14.50
N ILE A 58 1.04 1.04 -14.80
CA ILE A 58 0.91 -0.09 -13.87
C ILE A 58 2.27 -0.75 -13.59
N ILE A 59 3.13 -0.88 -14.60
CA ILE A 59 4.42 -1.57 -14.46
C ILE A 59 5.48 -0.64 -13.87
N HIS A 60 5.56 0.63 -14.27
CA HIS A 60 6.73 1.47 -13.98
C HIS A 60 6.44 2.67 -13.08
N ASN A 61 5.20 3.15 -13.01
CA ASN A 61 4.90 4.32 -12.17
C ASN A 61 4.85 3.93 -10.69
N LYS A 62 5.82 4.44 -9.91
CA LYS A 62 5.97 4.15 -8.48
C LYS A 62 4.72 4.48 -7.66
N ASP A 63 4.01 5.56 -7.99
CA ASP A 63 2.82 5.95 -7.25
C ASP A 63 1.64 5.01 -7.56
N VAL A 64 1.45 4.66 -8.82
CA VAL A 64 0.43 3.68 -9.25
C VAL A 64 0.70 2.32 -8.58
N ARG A 65 1.94 1.81 -8.66
CA ARG A 65 2.34 0.58 -7.97
C ARG A 65 2.10 0.64 -6.47
N ARG A 66 2.46 1.76 -5.82
CA ARG A 66 2.22 1.96 -4.38
C ARG A 66 0.73 1.91 -4.04
N VAL A 67 -0.13 2.54 -4.85
CA VAL A 67 -1.59 2.48 -4.64
C VAL A 67 -2.09 1.05 -4.83
N ILE A 68 -1.61 0.34 -5.85
CA ILE A 68 -1.94 -1.08 -6.08
C ILE A 68 -1.52 -1.94 -4.90
N GLY A 69 -0.33 -1.76 -4.31
CA GLY A 69 0.06 -2.57 -3.15
C GLY A 69 -0.63 -2.20 -1.84
N LYS A 70 -1.05 -0.93 -1.65
CA LYS A 70 -1.89 -0.53 -0.49
C LYS A 70 -3.34 -1.01 -0.58
N PHE A 71 -3.74 -1.48 -1.75
CA PHE A 71 -5.10 -1.91 -1.98
C PHE A 71 -5.45 -3.13 -1.12
N ASN A 72 -6.61 -3.08 -0.46
CA ASN A 72 -7.14 -4.24 0.23
C ASN A 72 -8.02 -5.03 -0.74
N SER A 73 -7.49 -6.14 -1.27
CA SER A 73 -8.19 -7.02 -2.22
C SER A 73 -9.52 -7.55 -1.70
N ASP A 74 -9.66 -7.74 -0.38
CA ASP A 74 -10.88 -8.26 0.23
C ASP A 74 -12.06 -7.30 0.07
N LYS A 75 -11.78 -6.00 -0.21
CA LYS A 75 -12.84 -5.03 -0.50
C LYS A 75 -13.50 -5.26 -1.86
N LEU A 76 -12.83 -5.91 -2.81
CA LEU A 76 -13.45 -6.26 -4.11
C LEU A 76 -14.48 -7.37 -4.01
N GLU A 77 -14.36 -8.22 -2.99
CA GLU A 77 -15.25 -9.37 -2.81
C GLU A 77 -16.42 -9.03 -1.87
N LYS A 78 -16.44 -7.84 -1.29
CA LYS A 78 -17.53 -7.37 -0.43
C LYS A 78 -18.65 -6.76 -1.26
N ASP A 79 -19.83 -7.37 -1.17
CA ASP A 79 -21.05 -6.91 -1.83
C ASP A 79 -21.35 -5.44 -1.58
N SER A 80 -21.10 -4.92 -0.36
CA SER A 80 -21.35 -3.52 -0.02
C SER A 80 -20.53 -2.51 -0.83
N TYR A 81 -19.40 -2.92 -1.42
CA TYR A 81 -18.59 -2.09 -2.31
C TYR A 81 -18.91 -2.31 -3.80
N ASN A 82 -19.68 -3.35 -4.13
CA ASN A 82 -20.11 -3.70 -5.48
C ASN A 82 -21.60 -3.41 -5.73
N MET A 83 -22.33 -2.90 -4.74
CA MET A 83 -23.71 -2.46 -4.89
C MET A 83 -23.76 -1.27 -5.87
N LYS A 84 -24.56 -1.44 -6.93
CA LYS A 84 -24.83 -0.45 -7.97
C LYS A 84 -25.79 0.63 -7.49
#